data_AF-A0A2S4K087-F1
#
_entry.id   AF-A0A2S4K087-F1
#
_cell.length_a   1.000
_cell.length_b   1.000
_cell.length_c   1.000
_cell.angle_alpha   90.00
_cell.angle_beta   90.00
_cell.angle_gamma   90.00
#
_symmetry.space_group_name_H-M   'P 1'
#
loop_
_entity.id
_entity.type
_entity.pdbx_description
1 polymer ?
#
loop_
_entity_poly.entity_id
_entity_poly.type
_entity_poly.pdbx_seq_one_letter_code
_entity_poly.pdbx_strand_id
1 'polypeptide(L)'
;MFQRNFAAANVQTKIEVLRGAEREDAQAFGPLYEQALRYVLSNSRELYSSPLLRDIARTSIDRLDAGQYRPALGDLWRLFQVFDETSTRIRVLEVISGMGADDERVLEGLVDWVRRQHIVSQGGGRPDLQVLAGAVRALGDLQAAQGFGVLVDTVLLQYPDFVTTPARQALGKIDGAVADLALAAVRNRPLAERRPAFSFLLESGLLSEEERLELARTVLSDAEAAGTGDIHAQEEYRQIRFAAAAVLRAGEYSQATPEVIRHFNQTVLEFERGRISSGPLLEAIATLGAMGNDEAARRLTTYLELVNTYTETDRPYDTQIVLAVIGNLEALGNPLAFDAMFYTTLLENYPSRIRQRAREALRSVAP
;
A
#
# COMPACT_ATOMS: atom_id res chain seq x y z
N MET A 1 22.14 -43.95 -16.35
CA MET A 1 21.65 -44.66 -17.56
C MET A 1 20.48 -43.90 -18.21
N PHE A 2 19.42 -43.55 -17.46
CA PHE A 2 18.23 -42.86 -17.99
C PHE A 2 18.50 -41.55 -18.73
N GLN A 3 19.32 -40.63 -18.21
CA GLN A 3 19.64 -39.36 -18.91
C GLN A 3 20.32 -39.56 -20.28
N ARG A 4 21.20 -40.56 -20.39
CA ARG A 4 21.87 -40.91 -21.64
C ARG A 4 20.88 -41.49 -22.65
N ASN A 5 20.00 -42.38 -22.18
CA ASN A 5 18.95 -42.97 -22.99
C ASN A 5 17.96 -41.91 -23.47
N PHE A 6 17.57 -40.98 -22.58
CA PHE A 6 16.73 -39.84 -22.92
C PHE A 6 17.37 -38.98 -24.01
N ALA A 7 18.65 -38.63 -23.88
CA ALA A 7 19.36 -37.79 -24.86
C ALA A 7 19.33 -38.40 -26.27
N ALA A 8 19.59 -39.70 -26.40
CA ALA A 8 19.69 -40.40 -27.68
C ALA A 8 18.34 -40.82 -28.28
N ALA A 9 17.25 -40.76 -27.51
CA ALA A 9 15.93 -41.24 -27.91
C ALA A 9 15.17 -40.27 -28.84
N ASN A 10 14.28 -40.84 -29.67
CA ASN A 10 13.21 -40.07 -30.35
C ASN A 10 12.14 -39.63 -29.33
N VAL A 11 11.21 -38.76 -29.73
CA VAL A 11 10.19 -38.18 -28.82
C VAL A 11 9.35 -39.25 -28.12
N GLN A 12 8.94 -40.31 -28.83
CA GLN A 12 8.13 -41.38 -28.26
C GLN A 12 8.91 -42.15 -27.19
N THR A 13 10.14 -42.55 -27.51
CA THR A 13 11.02 -43.26 -26.58
C THR A 13 11.43 -42.37 -25.40
N LYS A 14 11.54 -41.05 -25.57
CA LYS A 14 11.76 -40.11 -24.45
C LYS A 14 10.65 -40.21 -23.40
N ILE A 15 9.38 -40.31 -23.81
CA ILE A 15 8.25 -40.49 -22.89
C ILE A 15 8.35 -41.84 -22.17
N GLU A 16 8.70 -42.92 -22.88
CA GLU A 16 8.88 -44.24 -22.26
C GLU A 16 10.00 -44.23 -21.22
N VAL A 17 11.10 -43.53 -21.49
CA VAL A 17 12.20 -43.35 -20.54
C VAL A 17 11.73 -42.60 -19.28
N LEU A 18 10.92 -41.54 -19.44
CA LEU A 18 10.36 -40.80 -18.30
C LEU A 18 9.39 -41.65 -17.49
N ARG A 19 8.45 -42.35 -18.14
CA ARG A 19 7.51 -43.27 -17.47
C ARG A 19 8.23 -44.41 -16.74
N GLY A 20 9.32 -44.93 -17.32
CA GLY A 20 10.17 -45.92 -16.66
C GLY A 20 10.80 -45.38 -15.37
N ALA A 21 11.16 -44.09 -15.35
CA ALA A 21 11.75 -43.40 -14.20
C ALA A 21 10.71 -42.91 -13.15
N GLU A 22 9.40 -43.00 -13.42
CA GLU A 22 8.36 -42.59 -12.46
C GLU A 22 8.33 -43.47 -11.21
N ARG A 23 8.78 -44.72 -11.32
CA ARG A 23 8.87 -45.69 -10.20
C ARG A 23 10.06 -45.42 -9.27
N GLU A 24 11.00 -44.60 -9.73
CA GLU A 24 12.20 -44.27 -8.99
C GLU A 24 11.95 -43.07 -8.07
N ASP A 25 12.90 -42.81 -7.17
CA ASP A 25 12.85 -41.65 -6.29
C ASP A 25 12.87 -40.33 -7.10
N ALA A 26 11.90 -39.46 -6.83
CA ALA A 26 11.71 -38.22 -7.59
C ALA A 26 12.86 -37.24 -7.38
N GLN A 27 13.39 -37.18 -6.16
CA GLN A 27 14.47 -36.27 -5.79
C GLN A 27 15.78 -36.66 -6.49
N ALA A 28 16.14 -37.94 -6.47
CA ALA A 28 17.33 -38.46 -7.14
C ALA A 28 17.28 -38.31 -8.67
N PHE A 29 16.08 -38.33 -9.26
CA PHE A 29 15.87 -38.24 -10.71
C PHE A 29 15.57 -36.82 -11.21
N GLY A 30 15.59 -35.81 -10.35
CA GLY A 30 15.45 -34.40 -10.74
C GLY A 30 16.28 -33.97 -11.97
N PRO A 31 17.57 -34.32 -12.09
CA PRO A 31 18.38 -34.01 -13.28
C PRO A 31 17.84 -34.59 -14.61
N LEU A 32 17.12 -35.71 -14.57
CA LEU A 32 16.47 -36.28 -15.76
C LEU A 32 15.26 -35.43 -16.18
N TYR A 33 14.42 -35.06 -15.21
CA TYR A 33 13.21 -34.29 -15.47
C TYR A 33 13.52 -32.84 -15.88
N GLU A 34 14.60 -32.26 -15.33
CA GLU A 34 15.17 -30.99 -15.79
C GLU A 34 15.69 -31.10 -17.24
N GLN A 35 16.44 -32.16 -17.56
CA GLN A 35 16.90 -32.40 -18.94
C GLN A 35 15.72 -32.53 -19.93
N ALA A 36 14.65 -33.19 -19.51
CA ALA A 36 13.43 -33.32 -20.30
C ALA A 36 12.69 -31.98 -20.47
N LEU A 37 12.65 -31.16 -19.42
CA LEU A 37 12.12 -29.81 -19.49
C LEU A 37 12.93 -28.92 -20.44
N ARG A 38 14.27 -29.00 -20.41
CA ARG A 38 15.15 -28.30 -21.37
C ARG A 38 14.91 -28.75 -22.80
N TYR A 39 14.66 -30.03 -23.02
CA TYR A 39 14.28 -30.55 -24.33
C TYR A 39 12.95 -29.95 -24.81
N VAL A 40 11.96 -29.82 -23.92
CA VAL A 40 10.71 -29.12 -24.24
C VAL A 40 10.98 -27.66 -24.62
N LEU A 41 11.77 -26.93 -23.83
CA LEU A 41 12.10 -25.53 -24.08
C LEU A 41 12.81 -25.34 -25.43
N SER A 42 13.73 -26.23 -25.81
CA SER A 42 14.41 -26.17 -27.11
C SER A 42 13.47 -26.41 -28.30
N ASN A 43 12.30 -27.02 -28.07
CA ASN A 43 11.27 -27.30 -29.07
C ASN A 43 9.96 -26.54 -28.79
N SER A 44 10.03 -25.43 -28.05
CA SER A 44 8.85 -24.70 -27.54
C SER A 44 7.86 -24.25 -28.63
N ARG A 45 8.33 -23.99 -29.86
CA ARG A 45 7.46 -23.63 -31.01
C ARG A 45 6.45 -24.73 -31.38
N GLU A 46 6.75 -25.98 -31.04
CA GLU A 46 5.92 -27.14 -31.40
C GLU A 46 4.96 -27.56 -30.28
N LEU A 47 4.99 -26.89 -29.12
CA LEU A 47 4.20 -27.27 -27.94
C LEU A 47 2.69 -27.32 -28.22
N TYR A 48 2.16 -26.36 -28.98
CA TYR A 48 0.73 -26.34 -29.34
C TYR A 48 0.33 -27.49 -30.26
N SER A 49 1.22 -27.90 -31.17
CA SER A 49 0.95 -28.92 -32.18
C SER A 49 1.33 -30.33 -31.75
N SER A 50 2.15 -30.50 -30.71
CA SER A 50 2.70 -31.79 -30.30
C SER A 50 2.15 -32.25 -28.94
N PRO A 51 1.19 -33.20 -28.92
CA PRO A 51 0.74 -33.82 -27.68
C PRO A 51 1.87 -34.48 -26.89
N LEU A 52 2.85 -35.06 -27.60
CA LEU A 52 3.98 -35.73 -26.97
C LEU A 52 4.90 -34.75 -26.23
N LEU A 53 5.16 -33.56 -26.77
CA LEU A 53 5.93 -32.53 -26.06
C LEU A 53 5.19 -32.01 -24.82
N ARG A 54 3.86 -31.87 -24.90
CA ARG A 54 3.03 -31.51 -23.75
C ARG A 54 3.02 -32.59 -22.67
N ASP A 55 2.99 -33.86 -23.06
CA ASP A 55 3.12 -34.98 -22.12
C ASP A 55 4.49 -34.98 -21.42
N ILE A 56 5.58 -34.73 -22.15
CA ILE A 56 6.91 -34.58 -21.56
C ILE A 56 6.93 -33.41 -20.57
N ALA A 57 6.39 -32.25 -20.96
CA ALA A 57 6.33 -31.07 -20.11
C ALA A 57 5.58 -31.34 -18.81
N ARG A 58 4.37 -31.90 -18.89
CA ARG A 58 3.54 -32.25 -17.73
C ARG A 58 4.25 -33.23 -16.79
N THR A 59 4.75 -34.35 -17.33
CA THR A 59 5.48 -35.35 -16.52
C THR A 59 6.72 -34.74 -15.87
N SER A 60 7.47 -33.89 -16.60
CA SER A 60 8.61 -33.17 -16.02
C SER A 60 8.19 -32.26 -14.87
N ILE A 61 7.17 -31.41 -15.04
CA ILE A 61 6.70 -30.49 -14.00
C ILE A 61 6.28 -31.27 -12.75
N ASP A 62 5.45 -32.31 -12.91
CA ASP A 62 4.93 -33.10 -11.80
C ASP A 62 6.03 -33.84 -11.03
N ARG A 63 7.05 -34.32 -11.73
CA ARG A 63 8.16 -35.05 -11.09
C ARG A 63 9.19 -34.12 -10.47
N LEU A 64 9.40 -32.93 -11.04
CA LEU A 64 10.22 -31.88 -10.43
C LEU A 64 9.59 -31.39 -9.11
N ASP A 65 8.27 -31.25 -9.08
CA ASP A 65 7.48 -30.94 -7.88
C ASP A 65 7.61 -32.04 -6.83
N ALA A 66 7.34 -33.30 -7.21
CA ALA A 66 7.46 -34.44 -6.28
C ALA A 66 8.87 -34.59 -5.68
N GLY A 67 9.91 -34.21 -6.43
CA GLY A 67 11.29 -34.21 -5.97
C GLY A 67 11.76 -32.92 -5.30
N GLN A 68 10.91 -31.87 -5.25
CA GLN A 68 11.25 -30.52 -4.80
C GLN A 68 12.58 -30.02 -5.41
N TYR A 69 12.76 -30.27 -6.70
CA TYR A 69 14.06 -30.10 -7.38
C TYR A 69 14.30 -28.65 -7.80
N ARG A 70 14.77 -27.83 -6.85
CA ARG A 70 15.06 -26.39 -7.00
C ARG A 70 15.90 -25.99 -8.22
N PRO A 71 16.93 -26.75 -8.67
CA PRO A 71 17.73 -26.33 -9.83
C PRO A 71 16.92 -26.08 -11.11
N ALA A 72 15.73 -26.68 -11.24
CA ALA A 72 14.86 -26.49 -12.40
C ALA A 72 14.00 -25.21 -12.35
N LEU A 73 14.04 -24.40 -11.29
CA LEU A 73 13.23 -23.19 -11.14
C LEU A 73 13.35 -22.22 -12.34
N GLY A 74 14.57 -21.99 -12.83
CA GLY A 74 14.81 -21.16 -14.01
C GLY A 74 14.19 -21.76 -15.28
N ASP A 75 14.17 -23.08 -15.43
CA ASP A 75 13.60 -23.76 -16.59
C ASP A 75 12.07 -23.77 -16.54
N LEU A 76 11.49 -23.95 -15.34
CA LEU A 76 10.06 -23.82 -15.08
C LEU A 76 9.59 -22.39 -15.40
N TRP A 77 10.30 -21.38 -14.91
CA TRP A 77 9.98 -19.99 -15.21
C TRP A 77 10.05 -19.69 -16.72
N ARG A 78 11.07 -20.20 -17.42
CA ARG A 78 11.14 -20.09 -18.89
C ARG A 78 9.95 -20.76 -19.57
N LEU A 79 9.50 -21.93 -19.10
CA LEU A 79 8.33 -22.61 -19.67
C LEU A 79 7.07 -21.76 -19.51
N PHE A 80 6.85 -21.18 -18.33
CA PHE A 80 5.75 -20.26 -18.06
C PHE A 80 5.72 -19.07 -19.03
N GLN A 81 6.90 -18.52 -19.36
CA GLN A 81 7.02 -17.39 -20.27
C GLN A 81 6.70 -17.75 -21.73
N VAL A 82 7.22 -18.88 -22.21
CA VAL A 82 7.16 -19.24 -23.65
C VAL A 82 5.91 -20.01 -24.05
N PHE A 83 5.19 -20.59 -23.09
CA PHE A 83 3.99 -21.39 -23.36
C PHE A 83 2.80 -20.82 -22.57
N ASP A 84 1.81 -20.29 -23.30
CA ASP A 84 0.71 -19.53 -22.73
C ASP A 84 -0.56 -20.33 -22.41
N GLU A 85 -0.49 -21.65 -22.47
CA GLU A 85 -1.59 -22.51 -22.02
C GLU A 85 -1.87 -22.32 -20.53
N THR A 86 -3.08 -21.86 -20.21
CA THR A 86 -3.55 -21.53 -18.87
C THR A 86 -3.27 -22.63 -17.84
N SER A 87 -3.63 -23.88 -18.14
CA SER A 87 -3.44 -25.03 -17.24
C SER A 87 -1.97 -25.29 -16.93
N THR A 88 -1.11 -25.21 -17.94
CA THR A 88 0.34 -25.41 -17.78
C THR A 88 0.96 -24.27 -16.96
N ARG A 89 0.57 -23.02 -17.24
CA ARG A 89 1.05 -21.86 -16.47
C ARG A 89 0.66 -21.92 -15.01
N ILE A 90 -0.60 -22.28 -14.71
CA ILE A 90 -1.07 -22.45 -13.33
C ILE A 90 -0.26 -23.55 -12.64
N ARG A 91 -0.08 -24.71 -13.28
CA ARG A 91 0.71 -25.81 -12.70
C ARG A 91 2.16 -25.39 -12.43
N VAL A 92 2.79 -24.66 -13.36
CA VAL A 92 4.16 -24.14 -13.14
C VAL A 92 4.21 -23.18 -11.95
N LEU A 93 3.23 -22.30 -11.79
CA LEU A 93 3.15 -21.38 -10.66
C LEU A 93 2.99 -22.11 -9.32
N GLU A 94 2.17 -23.17 -9.27
CA GLU A 94 2.04 -24.03 -8.09
C GLU A 94 3.40 -24.65 -7.70
N VAL A 95 4.12 -25.20 -8.68
CA VAL A 95 5.44 -25.81 -8.43
C VAL A 95 6.47 -24.77 -8.01
N ILE A 96 6.47 -23.59 -8.63
CA ILE A 96 7.34 -22.47 -8.22
C ILE A 96 7.04 -22.05 -6.78
N SER A 97 5.75 -21.92 -6.41
CA SER A 97 5.36 -21.52 -5.06
C SER A 97 5.84 -22.49 -3.97
N GLY A 98 5.96 -23.78 -4.27
CA GLY A 98 6.42 -24.78 -3.30
C GLY A 98 7.91 -24.73 -2.98
N MET A 99 8.76 -24.23 -3.89
CA MET A 99 10.21 -24.36 -3.74
C MET A 99 11.04 -23.11 -4.14
N GLY A 100 10.40 -22.01 -4.52
CA GLY A 100 11.03 -20.82 -5.09
C GLY A 100 11.30 -19.64 -4.14
N ALA A 101 11.07 -19.78 -2.83
CA ALA A 101 11.10 -18.66 -1.88
C ALA A 101 12.43 -17.89 -1.84
N ASP A 102 13.55 -18.55 -2.13
CA ASP A 102 14.90 -17.95 -2.06
C ASP A 102 15.46 -17.59 -3.46
N ASP A 103 14.69 -17.75 -4.54
CA ASP A 103 15.15 -17.48 -5.91
C ASP A 103 14.74 -16.08 -6.36
N GLU A 104 15.62 -15.10 -6.15
CA GLU A 104 15.39 -13.70 -6.49
C GLU A 104 14.94 -13.49 -7.95
N ARG A 105 15.51 -14.25 -8.90
CA ARG A 105 15.18 -14.08 -10.32
C ARG A 105 13.75 -14.50 -10.63
N VAL A 106 13.30 -15.58 -10.00
CA VAL A 106 11.92 -16.04 -10.16
C VAL A 106 10.95 -15.08 -9.48
N LEU A 107 11.28 -14.59 -8.29
CA LEU A 107 10.46 -13.60 -7.58
C LEU A 107 10.32 -12.29 -8.37
N GLU A 108 11.44 -11.71 -8.82
CA GLU A 108 11.44 -10.52 -9.68
C GLU A 108 10.64 -10.75 -10.96
N GLY A 109 10.87 -11.89 -11.61
CA GLY A 109 10.14 -12.28 -12.81
C GLY A 109 8.64 -12.35 -12.59
N LEU A 110 8.19 -12.92 -11.48
CA LEU A 110 6.79 -13.06 -11.11
C LEU A 110 6.15 -11.71 -10.82
N VAL A 111 6.81 -10.85 -10.03
CA VAL A 111 6.35 -9.47 -9.74
C VAL A 111 6.22 -8.67 -11.03
N ASP A 112 7.21 -8.72 -11.90
CA ASP A 112 7.18 -8.02 -13.18
C ASP A 112 6.10 -8.56 -14.11
N TRP A 113 5.83 -9.87 -14.09
CA TRP A 113 4.78 -10.45 -14.89
C TRP A 113 3.39 -9.99 -14.42
N VAL A 114 3.13 -9.95 -13.11
CA VAL A 114 1.88 -9.42 -12.54
C VAL A 114 1.73 -7.94 -12.89
N ARG A 115 2.78 -7.12 -12.71
CA ARG A 115 2.78 -5.72 -13.10
C ARG A 115 2.42 -5.51 -14.57
N ARG A 116 2.96 -6.34 -15.47
CA ARG A 116 2.61 -6.31 -16.89
C ARG A 116 1.13 -6.64 -17.15
N GLN A 117 0.53 -7.57 -16.40
CA GLN A 117 -0.90 -7.87 -16.54
C GLN A 117 -1.77 -6.67 -16.14
N HIS A 118 -1.36 -5.90 -15.13
CA HIS A 118 -2.05 -4.68 -14.74
C HIS A 118 -2.03 -3.63 -15.85
N ILE A 119 -0.86 -3.40 -16.45
CA ILE A 119 -0.71 -2.49 -17.58
C ILE A 119 -1.61 -2.93 -18.75
N VAL A 120 -1.65 -4.23 -19.06
CA VAL A 120 -2.54 -4.78 -20.10
C VAL A 120 -4.01 -4.49 -19.78
N SER A 121 -4.44 -4.75 -18.54
CA SER A 121 -5.84 -4.51 -18.13
C SER A 121 -6.22 -3.03 -18.19
N GLN A 122 -5.38 -2.14 -17.66
CA GLN A 122 -5.62 -0.69 -17.69
C GLN A 122 -5.62 -0.14 -19.13
N GLY A 123 -4.85 -0.74 -20.04
CA GLY A 123 -4.86 -0.43 -21.47
C GLY A 123 -6.06 -0.98 -22.24
N GLY A 124 -7.05 -1.59 -21.57
CA GLY A 124 -8.25 -2.18 -22.19
C GLY A 124 -8.03 -3.59 -22.77
N GLY A 125 -6.87 -4.18 -22.55
CA GLY A 125 -6.58 -5.58 -22.88
C GLY A 125 -7.28 -6.55 -21.92
N ARG A 126 -7.27 -7.83 -22.28
CA ARG A 126 -7.86 -8.91 -21.48
C ARG A 126 -6.75 -9.86 -21.02
N PRO A 127 -6.17 -9.67 -19.82
CA PRO A 127 -5.24 -10.64 -19.26
C PRO A 127 -5.95 -11.97 -18.97
N ASP A 128 -5.18 -13.06 -18.93
CA ASP A 128 -5.68 -14.33 -18.42
C ASP A 128 -5.83 -14.21 -16.90
N LEU A 129 -7.07 -13.98 -16.44
CA LEU A 129 -7.38 -13.78 -15.04
C LEU A 129 -7.17 -15.04 -14.19
N GLN A 130 -7.21 -16.24 -14.78
CA GLN A 130 -6.95 -17.48 -14.04
C GLN A 130 -5.45 -17.59 -13.73
N VAL A 131 -4.60 -17.30 -14.70
CA VAL A 131 -3.14 -17.24 -14.49
C VAL A 131 -2.78 -16.10 -13.55
N LEU A 132 -3.42 -14.93 -13.68
CA LEU A 132 -3.20 -13.81 -12.76
C LEU A 132 -3.53 -14.20 -11.31
N ALA A 133 -4.68 -14.84 -11.08
CA ALA A 133 -5.03 -15.35 -9.75
C ALA A 133 -4.01 -16.38 -9.23
N GLY A 134 -3.48 -17.26 -10.10
CA GLY A 134 -2.40 -18.18 -9.75
C GLY A 134 -1.11 -17.47 -9.35
N ALA A 135 -0.71 -16.44 -10.11
CA ALA A 135 0.52 -15.68 -9.87
C ALA A 135 0.45 -14.88 -8.56
N VAL A 136 -0.72 -14.31 -8.28
CA VAL A 136 -1.02 -13.62 -7.02
C VAL A 136 -0.93 -14.55 -5.82
N ARG A 137 -1.49 -15.78 -5.92
CA ARG A 137 -1.33 -16.80 -4.86
C ARG A 137 0.14 -17.17 -4.67
N ALA A 138 0.86 -17.41 -5.76
CA ALA A 138 2.27 -17.76 -5.72
C ALA A 138 3.11 -16.66 -5.02
N LEU A 139 2.85 -15.37 -5.27
CA LEU A 139 3.53 -14.28 -4.54
C LEU A 139 3.28 -14.35 -3.03
N GLY A 140 2.06 -14.67 -2.60
CA GLY A 140 1.72 -14.83 -1.19
C GLY A 140 2.37 -16.07 -0.56
N ASP A 141 2.36 -17.21 -1.26
CA ASP A 141 2.94 -18.46 -0.79
C ASP A 141 4.48 -18.39 -0.70
N LEU A 142 5.09 -17.60 -1.57
CA LEU A 142 6.52 -17.28 -1.54
C LEU A 142 6.90 -16.20 -0.53
N GLN A 143 5.93 -15.60 0.17
CA GLN A 143 6.11 -14.43 1.04
C GLN A 143 6.93 -13.31 0.35
N ALA A 144 6.65 -13.06 -0.93
CA ALA A 144 7.44 -12.17 -1.78
C ALA A 144 7.23 -10.69 -1.40
N ALA A 145 8.06 -10.17 -0.49
CA ALA A 145 7.97 -8.78 -0.03
C ALA A 145 8.06 -7.75 -1.19
N GLN A 146 8.91 -7.97 -2.20
CA GLN A 146 8.96 -7.12 -3.40
C GLN A 146 7.64 -7.11 -4.22
N GLY A 147 6.77 -8.10 -4.00
CA GLY A 147 5.45 -8.21 -4.61
C GLY A 147 4.35 -7.44 -3.88
N PHE A 148 4.61 -6.89 -2.69
CA PHE A 148 3.59 -6.23 -1.88
C PHE A 148 2.85 -5.12 -2.65
N GLY A 149 3.59 -4.25 -3.34
CA GLY A 149 3.01 -3.16 -4.13
C GLY A 149 2.08 -3.65 -5.25
N VAL A 150 2.49 -4.69 -6.01
CA VAL A 150 1.63 -5.22 -7.07
C VAL A 150 0.43 -5.98 -6.51
N LEU A 151 0.52 -6.58 -5.32
CA LEU A 151 -0.65 -7.17 -4.66
C LEU A 151 -1.67 -6.10 -4.24
N VAL A 152 -1.21 -4.95 -3.72
CA VAL A 152 -2.08 -3.78 -3.46
C VAL A 152 -2.76 -3.32 -4.77
N ASP A 153 -2.00 -3.19 -5.85
CA ASP A 153 -2.54 -2.76 -7.14
C ASP A 153 -3.60 -3.75 -7.67
N THR A 154 -3.39 -5.05 -7.47
CA THR A 154 -4.37 -6.09 -7.85
C THR A 154 -5.72 -5.84 -7.17
N VAL A 155 -5.72 -5.41 -5.90
CA VAL A 155 -6.94 -5.08 -5.18
C VAL A 155 -7.56 -3.78 -5.67
N LEU A 156 -6.75 -2.74 -5.87
CA LEU A 156 -7.22 -1.41 -6.29
C LEU A 156 -7.78 -1.38 -7.72
N LEU A 157 -7.31 -2.29 -8.59
CA LEU A 157 -7.83 -2.44 -9.95
C LEU A 157 -9.21 -3.09 -10.01
N GLN A 158 -9.75 -3.56 -8.87
CA GLN A 158 -11.11 -4.11 -8.77
C GLN A 158 -11.39 -5.23 -9.78
N TYR A 159 -10.43 -6.15 -9.96
CA TYR A 159 -10.68 -7.40 -10.68
C TYR A 159 -11.84 -8.18 -10.03
N PRO A 160 -12.43 -9.17 -10.73
CA PRO A 160 -13.40 -10.07 -10.11
C PRO A 160 -12.86 -10.75 -8.83
N ASP A 161 -13.77 -11.13 -7.93
CA ASP A 161 -13.44 -11.65 -6.59
C ASP A 161 -12.45 -12.82 -6.60
N PHE A 162 -12.50 -13.70 -7.61
CA PHE A 162 -11.59 -14.83 -7.71
C PHE A 162 -10.11 -14.42 -7.95
N VAL A 163 -9.84 -13.14 -8.25
CA VAL A 163 -8.50 -12.53 -8.34
C VAL A 163 -8.21 -11.66 -7.11
N THR A 164 -9.16 -10.82 -6.68
CA THR A 164 -8.95 -9.88 -5.58
C THR A 164 -8.92 -10.55 -4.21
N THR A 165 -9.71 -11.61 -3.99
CA THR A 165 -9.66 -12.38 -2.73
C THR A 165 -8.29 -13.03 -2.53
N PRO A 166 -7.71 -13.76 -3.50
CA PRO A 166 -6.32 -14.21 -3.40
C PRO A 166 -5.30 -13.11 -3.15
N ALA A 167 -5.47 -11.92 -3.73
CA ALA A 167 -4.55 -10.80 -3.50
C ALA A 167 -4.55 -10.32 -2.04
N ARG A 168 -5.75 -10.20 -1.44
CA ARG A 168 -5.88 -9.87 -0.01
C ARG A 168 -5.28 -10.95 0.88
N GLN A 169 -5.52 -12.22 0.54
CA GLN A 169 -4.92 -13.34 1.26
C GLN A 169 -3.39 -13.34 1.14
N ALA A 170 -2.85 -13.08 -0.05
CA ALA A 170 -1.42 -13.01 -0.30
C ALA A 170 -0.76 -11.88 0.50
N LEU A 171 -1.38 -10.69 0.56
CA LEU A 171 -0.91 -9.58 1.40
C LEU A 171 -0.81 -9.98 2.87
N GLY A 172 -1.79 -10.72 3.38
CA GLY A 172 -1.80 -11.20 4.77
C GLY A 172 -0.83 -12.35 5.07
N LYS A 173 -0.18 -12.94 4.06
CA LYS A 173 0.87 -13.97 4.22
C LYS A 173 2.29 -13.39 4.23
N ILE A 174 2.47 -12.14 3.79
CA ILE A 174 3.79 -11.52 3.76
C ILE A 174 4.14 -11.07 5.17
N ASP A 175 5.09 -11.78 5.76
CA ASP A 175 5.61 -11.46 7.09
C ASP A 175 6.76 -10.44 7.00
N GLY A 176 6.94 -9.66 8.08
CA GLY A 176 8.07 -8.76 8.26
C GLY A 176 7.91 -7.40 7.58
N ALA A 177 8.27 -6.35 8.32
CA ALA A 177 8.32 -4.95 7.86
C ALA A 177 7.07 -4.48 7.08
N VAL A 178 5.88 -4.96 7.45
CA VAL A 178 4.62 -4.66 6.73
C VAL A 178 4.36 -3.15 6.70
N ALA A 179 4.69 -2.42 7.76
CA ALA A 179 4.63 -0.95 7.78
C ALA A 179 5.51 -0.30 6.69
N ASP A 180 6.76 -0.75 6.52
CA ASP A 180 7.68 -0.23 5.50
C ASP A 180 7.18 -0.57 4.10
N LEU A 181 6.66 -1.78 3.91
CA LEU A 181 6.07 -2.23 2.64
C LEU A 181 4.81 -1.42 2.30
N ALA A 182 3.94 -1.14 3.27
CA ALA A 182 2.77 -0.29 3.12
C ALA A 182 3.15 1.14 2.74
N LEU A 183 4.15 1.71 3.41
CA LEU A 183 4.66 3.04 3.09
C LEU A 183 5.26 3.09 1.68
N ALA A 184 6.09 2.10 1.32
CA ALA A 184 6.65 1.99 -0.03
C ALA A 184 5.56 1.82 -1.08
N ALA A 185 4.52 1.03 -0.78
CA ALA A 185 3.36 0.87 -1.64
C ALA A 185 2.66 2.20 -1.87
N VAL A 186 2.48 3.06 -0.87
CA VAL A 186 1.89 4.40 -1.06
C VAL A 186 2.84 5.36 -1.79
N ARG A 187 4.13 5.36 -1.48
CA ARG A 187 5.10 6.33 -2.04
C ARG A 187 5.44 6.08 -3.51
N ASN A 188 5.66 4.82 -3.88
CA ASN A 188 6.26 4.45 -5.16
C ASN A 188 5.26 4.34 -6.32
N ARG A 189 4.10 4.98 -6.20
CA ARG A 189 3.05 5.02 -7.23
C ARG A 189 2.75 6.45 -7.69
N PRO A 190 2.10 6.63 -8.87
CA PRO A 190 1.63 7.93 -9.34
C PRO A 190 0.80 8.66 -8.29
N LEU A 191 0.88 10.00 -8.26
CA LEU A 191 0.26 10.82 -7.22
C LEU A 191 -1.25 10.54 -7.04
N ALA A 192 -1.99 10.46 -8.15
CA ALA A 192 -3.43 10.18 -8.15
C ALA A 192 -3.80 8.81 -7.53
N GLU A 193 -2.85 7.88 -7.47
CA GLU A 193 -3.07 6.53 -6.92
C GLU A 193 -2.68 6.41 -5.45
N ARG A 194 -1.97 7.39 -4.89
CA ARG A 194 -1.46 7.35 -3.50
C ARG A 194 -2.59 7.32 -2.47
N ARG A 195 -3.60 8.17 -2.63
CA ARG A 195 -4.73 8.25 -1.70
C ARG A 195 -5.57 6.97 -1.69
N PRO A 196 -5.99 6.39 -2.83
CA PRO A 196 -6.66 5.09 -2.85
C PRO A 196 -5.86 3.98 -2.15
N ALA A 197 -4.54 3.92 -2.38
CA ALA A 197 -3.67 2.93 -1.74
C ALA A 197 -3.57 3.14 -0.23
N PHE A 198 -3.40 4.39 0.20
CA PHE A 198 -3.38 4.76 1.62
C PHE A 198 -4.68 4.37 2.32
N SER A 199 -5.84 4.72 1.75
CA SER A 199 -7.16 4.34 2.29
C SER A 199 -7.31 2.82 2.39
N PHE A 200 -6.99 2.10 1.32
CA PHE A 200 -7.04 0.63 1.33
C PHE A 200 -6.18 0.03 2.44
N LEU A 201 -4.93 0.48 2.59
CA LEU A 201 -4.00 -0.07 3.58
C LEU A 201 -4.49 0.17 5.01
N LEU A 202 -5.05 1.35 5.29
CA LEU A 202 -5.64 1.66 6.60
C LEU A 202 -6.87 0.80 6.95
N GLU A 203 -7.63 0.37 5.93
CA GLU A 203 -8.85 -0.42 6.10
C GLU A 203 -8.61 -1.94 5.96
N SER A 204 -7.44 -2.33 5.46
CA SER A 204 -7.13 -3.71 5.11
C SER A 204 -7.03 -4.68 6.29
N GLY A 205 -6.78 -4.16 7.50
CA GLY A 205 -6.46 -4.97 8.68
C GLY A 205 -5.05 -5.56 8.69
N LEU A 206 -4.19 -5.18 7.72
CA LEU A 206 -2.80 -5.64 7.64
C LEU A 206 -1.87 -4.95 8.66
N LEU A 207 -2.24 -3.74 9.07
CA LEU A 207 -1.44 -2.90 9.95
C LEU A 207 -2.06 -2.89 11.35
N SER A 208 -1.22 -3.00 12.37
CA SER A 208 -1.61 -2.68 13.74
C SER A 208 -2.02 -1.21 13.87
N GLU A 209 -2.69 -0.85 14.96
CA GLU A 209 -3.12 0.53 15.20
C GLU A 209 -1.94 1.51 15.19
N GLU A 210 -0.84 1.16 15.85
CA GLU A 210 0.39 1.96 15.88
C GLU A 210 0.98 2.13 14.48
N GLU A 211 1.08 1.06 13.69
CA GLU A 211 1.59 1.14 12.31
C GLU A 211 0.67 1.97 11.41
N ARG A 212 -0.65 1.96 11.63
CA ARG A 212 -1.60 2.83 10.90
C ARG A 212 -1.36 4.31 11.20
N LEU A 213 -1.14 4.64 12.46
CA LEU A 213 -0.87 6.02 12.90
C LEU A 213 0.50 6.49 12.39
N GLU A 214 1.50 5.61 12.41
CA GLU A 214 2.84 5.93 11.90
C GLU A 214 2.87 6.08 10.36
N LEU A 215 2.11 5.25 9.64
CA LEU A 215 1.89 5.42 8.21
C LEU A 215 1.23 6.77 7.92
N ALA A 216 0.18 7.14 8.68
CA ALA A 216 -0.50 8.43 8.51
C ALA A 216 0.44 9.60 8.80
N ARG A 217 1.23 9.54 9.88
CA ARG A 217 2.24 10.56 10.22
C ARG A 217 3.24 10.75 9.09
N THR A 218 3.76 9.65 8.56
CA THR A 218 4.77 9.67 7.50
C THR A 218 4.21 10.20 6.18
N VAL A 219 3.00 9.75 5.79
CA VAL A 219 2.30 10.22 4.59
C VAL A 219 1.97 11.72 4.69
N LEU A 220 1.57 12.20 5.87
CA LEU A 220 1.35 13.62 6.12
C LEU A 220 2.63 14.42 5.90
N SER A 221 3.74 13.99 6.52
CA SER A 221 5.05 14.63 6.40
C SER A 221 5.54 14.69 4.94
N ASP A 222 5.38 13.60 4.18
CA ASP A 222 5.77 13.57 2.76
C ASP A 222 4.94 14.53 1.89
N ALA A 223 3.64 14.60 2.15
CA ALA A 223 2.74 15.45 1.40
C ALA A 223 2.96 16.94 1.71
N GLU A 224 3.43 17.28 2.90
CA GLU A 224 3.88 18.62 3.28
C GLU A 224 5.21 19.00 2.62
N ALA A 225 6.15 18.06 2.56
CA ALA A 225 7.45 18.27 1.91
C ALA A 225 7.35 18.38 0.39
N ALA A 226 6.24 17.92 -0.20
CA ALA A 226 6.01 17.97 -1.63
C ALA A 226 5.77 19.41 -2.15
N GLY A 227 6.85 20.07 -2.58
CA GLY A 227 6.77 21.33 -3.30
C GLY A 227 6.44 21.11 -4.79
N THR A 228 5.28 21.57 -5.24
CA THR A 228 4.91 21.55 -6.67
C THR A 228 4.19 22.83 -7.10
N GLY A 229 4.49 23.30 -8.31
CA GLY A 229 3.79 24.42 -8.94
C GLY A 229 2.51 24.01 -9.69
N ASP A 230 2.29 22.71 -9.88
CA ASP A 230 1.10 22.19 -10.56
C ASP A 230 -0.12 22.19 -9.63
N ILE A 231 -1.21 22.82 -10.10
CA ILE A 231 -2.46 22.98 -9.34
C ILE A 231 -3.12 21.61 -9.08
N HIS A 232 -3.10 20.70 -10.06
CA HIS A 232 -3.70 19.38 -9.89
C HIS A 232 -2.94 18.57 -8.83
N ALA A 233 -1.61 18.57 -8.91
CA ALA A 233 -0.79 17.93 -7.89
C ALA A 233 -0.97 18.56 -6.50
N GLN A 234 -1.11 19.89 -6.40
CA GLN A 234 -1.39 20.57 -5.12
C GLN A 234 -2.71 20.10 -4.49
N GLU A 235 -3.75 19.89 -5.29
CA GLU A 235 -5.03 19.38 -4.80
C GLU A 235 -4.91 17.93 -4.30
N GLU A 236 -4.22 17.05 -5.03
CA GLU A 236 -3.99 15.67 -4.58
C GLU A 236 -3.18 15.60 -3.28
N TYR A 237 -2.12 16.40 -3.15
CA TYR A 237 -1.37 16.53 -1.90
C TYR A 237 -2.23 17.07 -0.77
N ARG A 238 -3.11 18.04 -1.03
CA ARG A 238 -4.07 18.53 -0.03
C ARG A 238 -5.01 17.42 0.44
N GLN A 239 -5.59 16.65 -0.48
CA GLN A 239 -6.52 15.59 -0.14
C GLN A 239 -5.86 14.49 0.71
N ILE A 240 -4.64 14.08 0.36
CA ILE A 240 -3.94 13.05 1.15
C ILE A 240 -3.48 13.60 2.52
N ARG A 241 -3.12 14.89 2.63
CA ARG A 241 -2.85 15.55 3.94
C ARG A 241 -4.09 15.50 4.85
N PHE A 242 -5.26 15.87 4.33
CA PHE A 242 -6.50 15.83 5.12
C PHE A 242 -6.87 14.39 5.54
N ALA A 243 -6.70 13.42 4.64
CA ALA A 243 -6.94 12.02 4.98
C ALA A 243 -6.01 11.53 6.09
N ALA A 244 -4.72 11.85 6.01
CA ALA A 244 -3.74 11.48 7.03
C ALA A 244 -4.01 12.17 8.38
N ALA A 245 -4.30 13.48 8.37
CA ALA A 245 -4.66 14.23 9.56
C ALA A 245 -5.91 13.66 10.28
N ALA A 246 -6.92 13.23 9.52
CA ALA A 246 -8.12 12.63 10.08
C ALA A 246 -7.82 11.31 10.84
N VAL A 247 -6.90 10.49 10.32
CA VAL A 247 -6.46 9.25 10.97
C VAL A 247 -5.70 9.55 12.27
N LEU A 248 -4.79 10.52 12.23
CA LEU A 248 -4.02 10.95 13.40
C LEU A 248 -4.91 11.54 14.50
N ARG A 249 -5.94 12.31 14.11
CA ARG A 249 -6.95 12.82 15.05
C ARG A 249 -7.70 11.67 15.72
N ALA A 250 -8.18 10.71 14.94
CA ALA A 250 -8.98 9.60 15.46
C ALA A 250 -8.20 8.72 16.45
N GLY A 251 -6.89 8.60 16.29
CA GLY A 251 -6.02 7.88 17.23
C GLY A 251 -5.34 8.74 18.29
N GLU A 252 -5.67 10.04 18.39
CA GLU A 252 -5.10 10.98 19.37
C GLU A 252 -3.55 10.92 19.45
N TYR A 253 -2.90 10.81 18.27
CA TYR A 253 -1.49 10.39 18.17
C TYR A 253 -0.50 11.54 18.38
N SER A 254 -0.21 11.84 19.65
CA SER A 254 0.66 12.95 20.07
C SER A 254 2.07 12.97 19.46
N GLN A 255 2.63 11.83 19.04
CA GLN A 255 3.94 11.77 18.39
C GLN A 255 3.95 12.49 17.01
N ALA A 256 2.79 12.71 16.40
CA ALA A 256 2.65 13.44 15.14
C ALA A 256 2.47 14.95 15.30
N THR A 257 2.62 15.50 16.51
CA THR A 257 2.40 16.94 16.77
C THR A 257 3.20 17.86 15.84
N PRO A 258 4.49 17.61 15.55
CA PRO A 258 5.25 18.45 14.63
C PRO A 258 4.66 18.48 13.22
N GLU A 259 4.21 17.33 12.71
CA GLU A 259 3.51 17.20 11.42
C GLU A 259 2.16 17.95 11.47
N VAL A 260 1.35 17.72 12.51
CA VAL A 260 0.03 18.34 12.65
C VAL A 260 0.12 19.87 12.77
N ILE A 261 1.17 20.42 13.39
CA ILE A 261 1.42 21.87 13.42
C ILE A 261 1.72 22.41 12.02
N ARG A 262 2.55 21.72 11.23
CA ARG A 262 2.83 22.11 9.83
C ARG A 262 1.57 22.04 8.99
N HIS A 263 0.80 20.96 9.12
CA HIS A 263 -0.50 20.79 8.49
C HIS A 263 -1.43 21.97 8.79
N PHE A 264 -1.61 22.28 10.08
CA PHE A 264 -2.44 23.38 10.55
C PHE A 264 -1.99 24.73 9.96
N ASN A 265 -0.70 25.03 10.00
CA ASN A 265 -0.15 26.26 9.43
C ASN A 265 -0.43 26.40 7.94
N GLN A 266 -0.24 25.32 7.18
CA GLN A 266 -0.54 25.31 5.75
C GLN A 266 -2.04 25.50 5.49
N THR A 267 -2.89 24.84 6.26
CA THR A 267 -4.36 24.95 6.14
C THR A 267 -4.84 26.37 6.47
N VAL A 268 -4.28 27.04 7.49
CA VAL A 268 -4.56 28.47 7.77
C VAL A 268 -4.22 29.34 6.56
N LEU A 269 -3.02 29.17 5.98
CA LEU A 269 -2.60 29.95 4.81
C LEU A 269 -3.47 29.67 3.58
N GLU A 270 -3.93 28.44 3.38
CA GLU A 270 -4.85 28.09 2.28
C GLU A 270 -6.24 28.71 2.47
N PHE A 271 -6.74 28.74 3.71
CA PHE A 271 -8.02 29.35 4.06
C PHE A 271 -7.98 30.87 3.88
N GLU A 272 -6.96 31.54 4.41
CA GLU A 272 -6.79 33.00 4.27
C GLU A 272 -6.67 33.45 2.81
N ARG A 273 -6.15 32.58 1.94
CA ARG A 273 -6.06 32.81 0.48
C ARG A 273 -7.34 32.43 -0.27
N GLY A 274 -8.39 32.00 0.42
CA GLY A 274 -9.66 31.57 -0.18
C GLY A 274 -9.56 30.30 -1.01
N ARG A 275 -8.55 29.45 -0.79
CA ARG A 275 -8.34 28.19 -1.55
C ARG A 275 -9.14 27.02 -0.99
N ILE A 276 -9.54 27.12 0.27
CA ILE A 276 -10.36 26.13 0.97
C ILE A 276 -11.44 26.85 1.78
N SER A 277 -12.52 26.12 2.11
CA SER A 277 -13.57 26.62 3.01
C SER A 277 -13.16 26.50 4.47
N SER A 278 -14.03 26.94 5.39
CA SER A 278 -13.79 26.83 6.84
C SER A 278 -13.75 25.38 7.35
N GLY A 279 -14.43 24.45 6.67
CA GLY A 279 -14.51 23.04 7.07
C GLY A 279 -13.15 22.38 7.31
N PRO A 280 -12.23 22.35 6.32
CA PRO A 280 -10.90 21.77 6.52
C PRO A 280 -10.06 22.47 7.60
N LEU A 281 -10.24 23.78 7.82
CA LEU A 281 -9.56 24.48 8.90
C LEU A 281 -10.13 24.08 10.28
N LEU A 282 -11.45 23.89 10.42
CA LEU A 282 -12.05 23.35 11.63
C LEU A 282 -11.53 21.94 11.95
N GLU A 283 -11.38 21.10 10.92
CA GLU A 283 -10.78 19.76 11.07
C GLU A 283 -9.31 19.83 11.50
N ALA A 284 -8.52 20.76 10.96
CA ALA A 284 -7.14 20.96 11.37
C ALA A 284 -7.01 21.45 12.82
N ILE A 285 -7.91 22.34 13.28
CA ILE A 285 -7.98 22.79 14.67
C ILE A 285 -8.31 21.61 15.60
N ALA A 286 -9.30 20.80 15.24
CA ALA A 286 -9.67 19.61 16.00
C ALA A 286 -8.54 18.56 16.04
N THR A 287 -7.81 18.41 14.93
CA THR A 287 -6.66 17.49 14.86
C THR A 287 -5.53 17.95 15.78
N LEU A 288 -5.24 19.26 15.82
CA LEU A 288 -4.26 19.82 16.74
C LEU A 288 -4.70 19.66 18.20
N GLY A 289 -5.98 19.88 18.51
CA GLY A 289 -6.56 19.62 19.84
C GLY A 289 -6.41 18.16 20.28
N ALA A 290 -6.63 17.20 19.38
CA ALA A 290 -6.51 15.77 19.66
C ALA A 290 -5.07 15.31 19.95
N MET A 291 -4.04 16.13 19.70
CA MET A 291 -2.66 15.79 20.05
C MET A 291 -2.40 15.79 21.57
N GLY A 292 -3.27 16.45 22.35
CA GLY A 292 -3.30 16.31 23.81
C GLY A 292 -2.05 16.78 24.55
N ASN A 293 -1.26 17.72 23.99
CA ASN A 293 0.00 18.16 24.58
C ASN A 293 0.23 19.67 24.51
N ASP A 294 1.24 20.14 25.25
CA ASP A 294 1.58 21.54 25.43
C ASP A 294 2.00 22.25 24.14
N GLU A 295 2.61 21.54 23.20
CA GLU A 295 3.05 22.13 21.92
C GLU A 295 1.84 22.46 21.04
N ALA A 296 0.87 21.55 20.98
CA ALA A 296 -0.40 21.79 20.32
C ALA A 296 -1.20 22.92 20.98
N ALA A 297 -1.26 22.94 22.33
CA ALA A 297 -1.91 24.01 23.08
C ALA A 297 -1.26 25.36 22.79
N ARG A 298 0.07 25.45 22.87
CA ARG A 298 0.83 26.67 22.54
C ARG A 298 0.50 27.16 21.14
N ARG A 299 0.46 26.28 20.15
CA ARG A 299 0.19 26.68 18.77
C ARG A 299 -1.24 27.20 18.59
N LEU A 300 -2.24 26.57 19.20
CA LEU A 300 -3.63 27.06 19.20
C LEU A 300 -3.76 28.40 19.93
N THR A 301 -3.05 28.59 21.04
CA THR A 301 -3.00 29.87 21.78
C THR A 301 -2.46 30.98 20.88
N THR A 302 -1.33 30.75 20.22
CA THR A 302 -0.77 31.73 19.26
C THR A 302 -1.73 32.05 18.12
N TYR A 303 -2.53 31.07 17.67
CA TYR A 303 -3.55 31.36 16.67
C TYR A 303 -4.70 32.21 17.22
N LEU A 304 -5.15 31.96 18.45
CA LEU A 304 -6.16 32.80 19.11
C LEU A 304 -5.67 34.24 19.29
N GLU A 305 -4.41 34.44 19.69
CA GLU A 305 -3.78 35.77 19.81
C GLU A 305 -3.77 36.52 18.47
N LEU A 306 -3.48 35.82 17.38
CA LEU A 306 -3.55 36.39 16.03
C LEU A 306 -4.97 36.84 15.68
N VAL A 307 -5.97 36.00 15.93
CA VAL A 307 -7.38 36.35 15.63
C VAL A 307 -7.90 37.45 16.55
N ASN A 308 -7.42 37.51 17.80
CA ASN A 308 -7.69 38.63 18.70
C ASN A 308 -7.13 39.94 18.15
N THR A 309 -5.90 39.93 17.64
CA THR A 309 -5.29 41.10 16.98
C THR A 309 -6.08 41.52 15.74
N TYR A 310 -6.58 40.56 14.95
CA TYR A 310 -7.46 40.85 13.81
C TYR A 310 -8.76 41.51 14.24
N THR A 311 -9.36 41.01 15.31
CA THR A 311 -10.62 41.53 15.86
C THR A 311 -10.47 42.94 16.42
N GLU A 312 -9.34 43.23 17.09
CA GLU A 312 -9.00 44.57 17.57
C GLU A 312 -8.80 45.57 16.42
N THR A 313 -8.32 45.10 15.27
CA THR A 313 -8.04 45.92 14.08
C THR A 313 -9.17 45.90 13.04
N ASP A 314 -10.39 45.54 13.45
CA ASP A 314 -11.60 45.45 12.61
C ASP A 314 -11.45 44.58 11.35
N ARG A 315 -10.54 43.60 11.38
CA ARG A 315 -10.41 42.61 10.31
C ARG A 315 -11.49 41.53 10.45
N PRO A 316 -12.03 41.03 9.33
CA PRO A 316 -13.04 39.97 9.36
C PRO A 316 -12.46 38.67 9.93
N TYR A 317 -13.26 37.98 10.73
CA TYR A 317 -12.96 36.65 11.26
C TYR A 317 -14.20 35.76 11.15
N ASP A 318 -13.98 34.44 11.17
CA ASP A 318 -15.06 33.46 11.21
C ASP A 318 -15.38 33.08 12.66
N THR A 319 -16.64 33.26 13.06
CA THR A 319 -17.11 32.96 14.42
C THR A 319 -16.97 31.48 14.78
N GLN A 320 -17.20 30.56 13.84
CA GLN A 320 -17.08 29.13 14.09
C GLN A 320 -15.63 28.73 14.34
N ILE A 321 -14.70 29.34 13.61
CA ILE A 321 -13.25 29.12 13.80
C ILE A 321 -12.84 29.53 15.21
N VAL A 322 -13.21 30.74 15.65
CA VAL A 322 -12.86 31.22 17.00
C VAL A 322 -13.44 30.32 18.09
N LEU A 323 -14.71 29.92 17.95
CA LEU A 323 -15.35 29.00 18.91
C LEU A 323 -14.66 27.62 18.93
N ALA A 324 -14.21 27.12 17.78
CA ALA A 324 -13.50 25.85 17.70
C ALA A 324 -12.11 25.93 18.37
N VAL A 325 -11.38 27.03 18.21
CA VAL A 325 -10.09 27.25 18.88
C VAL A 325 -10.28 27.29 20.39
N ILE A 326 -11.24 28.08 20.89
CA ILE A 326 -11.54 28.16 22.33
C ILE A 326 -11.93 26.79 22.87
N GLY A 327 -12.78 26.04 22.15
CA GLY A 327 -13.22 24.72 22.58
C GLY A 327 -12.09 23.70 22.68
N ASN A 328 -11.16 23.69 21.72
CA ASN A 328 -10.00 22.79 21.78
C ASN A 328 -8.99 23.21 22.85
N LEU A 329 -8.77 24.51 23.05
CA LEU A 329 -7.92 25.00 24.14
C LEU A 329 -8.51 24.70 25.53
N GLU A 330 -9.83 24.78 25.70
CA GLU A 330 -10.50 24.35 26.93
C GLU A 330 -10.28 22.86 27.19
N ALA A 331 -10.45 22.02 26.17
CA ALA A 331 -10.27 20.57 26.28
C ALA A 331 -8.82 20.21 26.63
N LEU A 332 -7.84 20.95 26.10
CA LEU A 332 -6.43 20.78 26.42
C LEU A 332 -6.08 21.23 27.85
N GLY A 333 -6.86 22.14 28.44
CA GLY A 333 -6.68 22.58 29.84
C GLY A 333 -5.33 23.23 30.14
N ASN A 334 -4.60 23.70 29.13
CA ASN A 334 -3.24 24.21 29.30
C ASN A 334 -3.25 25.68 29.78
N PRO A 335 -2.59 26.02 30.91
CA PRO A 335 -2.58 27.39 31.46
C PRO A 335 -2.00 28.47 30.53
N LEU A 336 -1.17 28.09 29.54
CA LEU A 336 -0.64 29.03 28.54
C LEU A 336 -1.75 29.73 27.74
N ALA A 337 -2.94 29.12 27.65
CA ALA A 337 -4.07 29.71 26.94
C ALA A 337 -4.80 30.81 27.74
N PHE A 338 -4.51 30.95 29.04
CA PHE A 338 -5.27 31.83 29.94
C PHE A 338 -5.30 33.28 29.44
N ASP A 339 -4.15 33.88 29.16
CA ASP A 339 -4.06 35.30 28.77
C ASP A 339 -4.80 35.56 27.44
N ALA A 340 -4.60 34.70 26.44
CA ALA A 340 -5.27 34.81 25.16
C ALA A 340 -6.80 34.65 25.29
N MET A 341 -7.27 33.70 26.10
CA MET A 341 -8.70 33.54 26.39
C MET A 341 -9.26 34.71 27.19
N PHE A 342 -8.53 35.22 28.18
CA PHE A 342 -8.96 36.36 28.99
C PHE A 342 -9.10 37.60 28.11
N TYR A 343 -8.13 37.88 27.25
CA TYR A 343 -8.17 38.97 26.30
C TYR A 343 -9.38 38.87 25.36
N THR A 344 -9.72 37.67 24.90
CA THR A 344 -10.94 37.40 24.11
C THR A 344 -12.21 37.88 24.81
N THR A 345 -12.28 37.82 26.15
CA THR A 345 -13.46 38.29 26.91
C THR A 345 -13.60 39.80 26.97
N LEU A 346 -12.51 40.54 26.73
CA LEU A 346 -12.44 42.00 26.80
C LEU A 346 -12.73 42.69 25.47
N LEU A 347 -12.48 42.00 24.35
CA LEU A 347 -12.68 42.55 23.00
C LEU A 347 -14.18 42.70 22.68
N GLU A 348 -14.69 43.93 22.72
CA GLU A 348 -16.11 44.24 22.46
C GLU A 348 -16.56 43.91 21.02
N ASN A 349 -15.62 43.92 20.07
CA ASN A 349 -15.83 43.54 18.67
C ASN A 349 -16.17 42.06 18.48
N TYR A 350 -16.02 41.22 19.51
CA TYR A 350 -16.54 39.85 19.49
C TYR A 350 -18.02 39.79 19.88
N PRO A 351 -18.84 39.00 19.13
CA PRO A 351 -20.18 38.61 19.55
C PRO A 351 -20.21 38.06 20.98
N SER A 352 -21.29 38.35 21.69
CA SER A 352 -21.49 37.90 23.08
C SER A 352 -21.31 36.39 23.25
N ARG A 353 -21.64 35.58 22.23
CA ARG A 353 -21.44 34.12 22.25
C ARG A 353 -19.97 33.71 22.36
N ILE A 354 -19.05 34.39 21.65
CA ILE A 354 -17.61 34.11 21.74
C ILE A 354 -17.10 34.50 23.13
N ARG A 355 -17.44 35.71 23.60
CA ARG A 355 -17.03 36.20 24.92
C ARG A 355 -17.54 35.32 26.06
N GLN A 356 -18.78 34.84 25.96
CA GLN A 356 -19.35 33.90 26.93
C GLN A 356 -18.59 32.57 26.91
N ARG A 357 -18.35 32.00 25.71
CA ARG A 357 -17.63 30.74 25.57
C ARG A 357 -16.21 30.82 26.13
N ALA A 358 -15.51 31.93 25.91
CA ALA A 358 -14.19 32.18 26.50
C ALA A 358 -14.24 32.27 28.04
N ARG A 359 -15.24 32.95 28.62
CA ARG A 359 -15.40 33.01 30.09
C ARG A 359 -15.65 31.64 30.72
N GLU A 360 -16.41 30.79 30.03
CA GLU A 360 -16.65 29.42 30.47
C GLU A 360 -15.35 28.59 30.42
N ALA A 361 -14.60 28.69 29.31
CA ALA A 361 -13.36 27.98 29.09
C ALA A 361 -12.22 28.38 30.04
N LEU A 362 -12.19 29.63 30.51
CA LEU A 362 -11.17 30.13 31.46
C LEU A 362 -11.08 29.27 32.74
N ARG A 363 -12.15 28.60 33.14
CA ARG A 363 -12.16 27.73 34.33
C ARG A 363 -11.27 26.50 34.17
N SER A 364 -11.07 26.03 32.94
CA SER A 364 -10.28 24.84 32.62
C SER A 364 -8.80 25.15 32.38
N VAL A 365 -8.46 26.42 32.17
CA VAL A 365 -7.08 26.89 31.88
C VAL A 365 -6.57 27.86 32.94
N ALA A 366 -7.28 28.01 34.07
CA ALA A 366 -6.85 28.84 35.17
C ALA A 366 -5.59 28.24 35.85
N PRO A 367 -4.59 29.06 36.20
CA PRO A 367 -3.35 28.61 36.84
C PRO A 367 -3.53 28.14 38.28
#